data_AF-A0A957I9C7-F1
#
_entry.id   AF-A0A957I9C7-F1
#
_cell.length_a   1.000
_cell.length_b   1.000
_cell.length_c   1.000
_cell.angle_alpha   90.00
_cell.angle_beta   90.00
_cell.angle_gamma   90.00
#
_symmetry.space_group_name_H-M   'P 1'
#
loop_
_entity.id
_entity.type
_entity.pdbx_description
1 polymer ?
#
loop_
_entity_poly.entity_id
_entity_poly.type
_entity_poly.pdbx_seq_one_letter_code
_entity_poly.pdbx_strand_id
1 'polypeptide(L)'
;MNTSQATVTMVLLFALRCLVPMALMFGIGYAMNWLVDRWEAEAASGTETGTAVSAQKASACWSIIGCDPEERQNCPGFTQQAIPCWLARTQAEGALPDKCLSCPIYEENPSFA
;
A
#
# COMPACT_ATOMS: atom_id res chain seq x y z
N MET A 1 -51.40 14.44 -33.31
CA MET A 1 -50.08 13.80 -33.21
C MET A 1 -50.23 12.37 -33.67
N ASN A 2 -49.48 11.97 -34.69
CA ASN A 2 -49.56 10.61 -35.25
C ASN A 2 -49.02 9.62 -34.20
N THR A 3 -49.75 8.53 -33.95
CA THR A 3 -49.40 7.47 -32.98
C THR A 3 -47.97 6.95 -33.15
N SER A 4 -47.47 6.93 -34.38
CA SER A 4 -46.07 6.58 -34.71
C SER A 4 -45.04 7.50 -34.03
N GLN A 5 -45.31 8.79 -33.88
CA GLN A 5 -44.38 9.70 -33.21
C GLN A 5 -44.33 9.46 -31.70
N ALA A 6 -45.46 9.11 -31.07
CA ALA A 6 -45.50 8.80 -29.65
C ALA A 6 -44.74 7.50 -29.31
N THR A 7 -44.85 6.48 -30.16
CA THR A 7 -44.08 5.24 -29.98
C THR A 7 -42.59 5.47 -30.16
N VAL A 8 -42.19 6.26 -31.18
CA VAL A 8 -40.78 6.58 -31.42
C VAL A 8 -40.16 7.35 -30.25
N THR A 9 -40.85 8.33 -29.67
CA THR A 9 -40.31 9.08 -28.53
C THR A 9 -40.17 8.23 -27.27
N MET A 10 -41.14 7.35 -26.97
CA MET A 10 -41.04 6.43 -25.83
C MET A 10 -39.87 5.45 -25.98
N VAL A 11 -39.70 4.85 -27.17
CA VAL A 11 -38.59 3.93 -27.45
C VAL A 11 -37.24 4.66 -27.39
N LEU A 12 -37.16 5.87 -27.95
CA LEU A 12 -35.94 6.68 -27.93
C LEU A 12 -35.52 7.03 -26.49
N LEU A 13 -36.47 7.49 -25.67
CA LEU A 13 -36.20 7.85 -24.27
C LEU A 13 -35.77 6.64 -23.44
N PHE A 14 -36.38 5.47 -23.71
CA PHE A 14 -36.00 4.22 -23.06
C PHE A 14 -34.59 3.78 -23.46
N ALA A 15 -34.28 3.78 -24.75
CA ALA A 15 -32.95 3.45 -25.25
C ALA A 15 -31.88 4.41 -24.69
N LEU A 16 -32.16 5.72 -24.67
CA LEU A 16 -31.27 6.73 -24.08
C LEU A 16 -31.01 6.45 -22.59
N ARG A 17 -32.08 6.14 -21.83
CA ARG A 17 -32.01 5.79 -20.41
C ARG A 17 -31.26 4.49 -20.13
N CYS A 18 -31.15 3.57 -21.09
CA CYS A 18 -30.38 2.33 -20.95
C CYS A 18 -28.92 2.49 -21.41
N LEU A 19 -28.68 3.24 -22.49
CA LEU A 19 -27.33 3.43 -23.04
C LEU A 19 -26.49 4.37 -22.17
N VAL A 20 -27.09 5.42 -21.61
CA VAL A 20 -26.38 6.36 -20.72
C VAL A 20 -25.77 5.66 -19.48
N PRO A 21 -26.51 4.86 -18.68
CA PRO A 21 -25.93 4.18 -17.52
C PRO A 21 -24.91 3.10 -17.90
N MET A 22 -25.10 2.41 -19.04
CA MET A 22 -24.11 1.47 -19.56
C MET A 22 -22.80 2.20 -19.92
N ALA A 23 -22.89 3.27 -20.71
CA ALA A 23 -21.73 4.06 -21.09
C ALA A 23 -21.03 4.68 -19.87
N LEU A 24 -21.79 5.11 -18.86
CA LEU A 24 -21.24 5.65 -17.62
C LEU A 24 -20.45 4.59 -16.83
N MET A 25 -20.98 3.37 -16.67
CA MET A 25 -20.26 2.27 -16.03
C MET A 25 -18.98 1.91 -16.77
N PHE A 26 -19.04 1.78 -18.10
CA PHE A 26 -17.85 1.52 -18.92
C PHE A 26 -16.83 2.66 -18.84
N GLY A 27 -17.30 3.92 -18.84
CA GLY A 27 -16.44 5.09 -18.70
C GLY A 27 -15.71 5.13 -17.36
N ILE A 28 -16.37 4.79 -16.26
CA ILE A 28 -15.74 4.72 -14.93
C ILE A 28 -14.69 3.61 -14.91
N GLY A 29 -15.03 2.40 -15.40
CA GLY A 29 -14.07 1.30 -15.46
C GLY A 29 -12.85 1.63 -16.31
N TYR A 30 -13.06 2.26 -17.47
CA TYR A 30 -11.98 2.70 -18.35
C TYR A 30 -11.11 3.78 -17.70
N ALA A 31 -11.72 4.74 -17.01
CA ALA A 31 -10.99 5.76 -16.26
C ALA A 31 -10.13 5.14 -15.16
N MET A 32 -10.65 4.17 -14.40
CA MET A 32 -9.85 3.48 -13.39
C MET A 32 -8.64 2.76 -13.99
N ASN A 33 -8.82 2.03 -15.11
CA ASN A 33 -7.70 1.37 -15.79
C ASN A 33 -6.66 2.38 -16.27
N TRP A 34 -7.10 3.50 -16.84
CA TRP A 34 -6.21 4.55 -17.33
C TRP A 34 -5.38 5.20 -16.20
N LEU A 35 -5.96 5.40 -15.02
CA LEU A 35 -5.21 5.90 -13.85
C LEU A 35 -4.17 4.88 -13.38
N VAL A 36 -4.52 3.59 -13.37
CA VAL A 36 -3.61 2.51 -12.97
C VAL A 36 -2.42 2.45 -13.93
N ASP A 37 -2.67 2.43 -15.25
CA ASP A 37 -1.61 2.40 -16.27
C ASP A 37 -0.64 3.58 -16.11
N ARG A 38 -1.18 4.77 -15.76
CA ARG A 38 -0.37 5.96 -15.48
C ARG A 38 0.53 5.78 -14.26
N TRP A 39 0.01 5.24 -13.17
CA TRP A 39 0.80 5.02 -11.95
C TRP A 39 1.86 3.94 -12.14
N GLU A 40 1.59 2.91 -12.95
CA GLU A 40 2.60 1.91 -13.30
C GLU A 40 3.73 2.50 -14.15
N ALA A 41 3.42 3.40 -15.08
CA ALA A 41 4.43 4.12 -15.86
C ALA A 41 5.27 5.08 -15.00
N GLU A 42 4.64 5.72 -14.00
CA GLU A 42 5.33 6.54 -12.99
C GLU A 42 6.19 5.67 -12.06
N ALA A 43 5.78 4.45 -11.70
CA ALA A 43 6.58 3.49 -10.92
C ALA A 43 7.76 2.89 -11.71
N ALA A 44 7.64 2.76 -13.03
CA ALA A 44 8.75 2.32 -13.89
C ALA A 44 9.82 3.41 -14.08
N SER A 45 9.45 4.69 -13.89
CA SER A 45 10.34 5.84 -14.08
C SER A 45 10.77 6.52 -12.78
N GLY A 46 10.05 6.29 -11.68
CA GLY A 46 10.36 6.77 -10.34
C GLY A 46 10.60 5.59 -9.40
N THR A 47 11.81 5.55 -8.83
CA THR A 47 12.18 4.72 -7.67
C THR A 47 11.01 4.49 -6.71
N GLU A 48 10.52 3.25 -6.70
CA GLU A 48 9.86 2.55 -5.59
C GLU A 48 9.10 3.43 -4.57
N THR A 49 7.88 3.85 -4.93
CA THR A 49 6.85 4.27 -3.94
C THR A 49 5.59 3.42 -4.05
N GLY A 50 5.76 2.15 -4.42
CA GLY A 50 4.80 1.08 -4.13
C GLY A 50 5.29 0.35 -2.89
N THR A 51 4.53 0.45 -1.79
CA THR A 51 4.75 -0.23 -0.51
C THR A 51 4.67 -1.75 -0.65
N ALA A 52 5.64 -2.35 -1.33
CA ALA A 52 6.20 -3.58 -0.85
C ALA A 52 7.11 -3.16 0.30
N VAL A 53 6.65 -3.36 1.54
CA VAL A 53 7.58 -3.63 2.64
C VAL A 53 8.26 -4.95 2.28
N SER A 54 9.14 -4.91 1.28
CA SER A 54 10.29 -5.77 1.32
C SER A 54 10.89 -5.43 2.67
N ALA A 55 11.01 -6.43 3.54
CA ALA A 55 11.89 -6.38 4.68
C ALA A 55 13.27 -6.10 4.09
N GLN A 56 13.50 -4.83 3.78
CA GLN A 56 14.72 -4.33 3.24
C GLN A 56 15.71 -4.80 4.25
N LYS A 57 16.74 -5.42 3.70
CA LYS A 57 17.98 -5.80 4.33
C LYS A 57 18.64 -4.51 4.84
N ALA A 58 17.93 -3.79 5.70
CA ALA A 58 18.39 -2.69 6.50
C ALA A 58 19.55 -3.31 7.25
N SER A 59 20.71 -2.69 7.05
CA SER A 59 21.89 -2.89 7.86
C SER A 59 21.49 -3.41 9.23
N ALA A 60 21.82 -4.68 9.47
CA ALA A 60 21.83 -5.33 10.75
C ALA A 60 21.68 -4.35 11.93
N CYS A 61 20.52 -4.28 12.59
CA CYS A 61 20.33 -3.37 13.72
C CYS A 61 21.46 -3.48 14.75
N TRP A 62 22.01 -4.70 14.93
CA TRP A 62 23.15 -4.98 15.78
C TRP A 62 24.46 -4.29 15.35
N SER A 63 24.68 -4.01 14.06
CA SER A 63 25.88 -3.28 13.60
C SER A 63 25.76 -1.77 13.80
N ILE A 64 24.55 -1.24 13.91
CA ILE A 64 24.30 0.20 14.12
C ILE A 64 24.28 0.53 15.61
N ILE A 65 23.54 -0.28 16.39
CA ILE A 65 23.42 -0.13 17.85
C ILE A 65 24.68 -0.66 18.56
N GLY A 66 25.46 -1.53 17.91
CA GLY A 66 26.65 -2.15 18.50
C GLY A 66 26.30 -3.22 19.54
N CYS A 67 25.33 -4.09 19.24
CA CYS A 67 24.92 -5.16 20.17
C CYS A 67 25.94 -6.30 20.20
N ASP A 68 26.25 -6.79 21.40
CA ASP A 68 27.10 -7.98 21.61
C ASP A 68 26.47 -9.27 21.03
N PRO A 69 27.29 -10.29 20.72
CA PRO A 69 26.81 -11.52 20.09
C PRO A 69 25.85 -12.34 20.97
N GLU A 70 25.92 -12.18 22.30
CA GLU A 70 24.97 -12.81 23.24
C GLU A 70 23.61 -12.10 23.23
N GLU A 71 23.60 -10.76 23.21
CA GLU A 71 22.35 -10.00 23.11
C GLU A 71 21.67 -10.19 21.75
N ARG A 72 22.47 -10.37 20.69
CA ARG A 72 21.94 -10.64 19.34
C ARG A 72 21.19 -11.97 19.26
N GLN A 73 21.71 -13.03 19.88
CA GLN A 73 21.05 -14.34 19.85
C GLN A 73 19.74 -14.36 20.63
N ASN A 74 19.65 -13.54 21.68
CA ASN A 74 18.44 -13.41 22.49
C ASN A 74 17.48 -12.32 21.98
N CYS A 75 17.81 -11.62 20.89
CA CYS A 75 17.00 -10.53 20.37
C CYS A 75 15.84 -11.04 19.49
N PRO A 76 14.57 -10.77 19.84
CA PRO A 76 13.41 -11.15 19.03
C PRO A 76 13.46 -10.60 17.60
N GLY A 77 13.99 -9.39 17.42
CA GLY A 77 14.17 -8.76 16.11
C GLY A 77 15.26 -9.40 15.25
N PHE A 78 16.16 -10.20 15.83
CA PHE A 78 17.12 -11.00 15.07
C PHE A 78 16.50 -12.33 14.61
N THR A 79 15.68 -12.94 15.45
CA THR A 79 14.97 -14.20 15.17
C THR A 79 13.83 -13.99 14.17
N GLN A 80 13.10 -12.89 14.27
CA GLN A 80 11.93 -12.59 13.43
C GLN A 80 12.26 -11.53 12.38
N GLN A 81 12.95 -11.91 11.31
CA GLN A 81 13.29 -11.03 10.19
C GLN A 81 12.10 -10.72 9.26
N ALA A 82 10.97 -11.40 9.47
CA ALA A 82 9.75 -11.19 8.71
C ALA A 82 9.00 -9.91 9.10
N ILE A 83 9.31 -9.36 10.27
CA ILE A 83 8.70 -8.15 10.81
C ILE A 83 9.79 -7.16 11.25
N PRO A 84 9.47 -5.87 11.39
CA PRO A 84 10.43 -4.88 11.84
C PRO A 84 10.98 -5.19 13.24
N CYS A 85 12.26 -4.88 13.47
CA CYS A 85 12.94 -5.27 14.71
C CYS A 85 12.31 -4.64 15.96
N TRP A 86 11.79 -3.40 15.88
CA TRP A 86 11.10 -2.77 17.00
C TRP A 86 9.79 -3.50 17.32
N LEU A 87 9.03 -3.89 16.30
CA LEU A 87 7.76 -4.60 16.47
C LEU A 87 7.94 -6.01 17.01
N ALA A 88 8.99 -6.72 16.59
CA ALA A 88 9.33 -8.02 17.15
C ALA A 88 9.69 -7.92 18.64
N ARG A 89 10.42 -6.87 19.02
CA ARG A 89 10.84 -6.64 20.40
C ARG A 89 9.70 -6.18 21.29
N THR A 90 8.87 -5.24 20.84
CA THR A 90 7.70 -4.81 21.63
C THR A 90 6.71 -5.95 21.84
N GLN A 91 6.54 -6.86 20.87
CA GLN A 91 5.68 -8.04 21.05
C GLN A 91 6.24 -9.06 22.06
N ALA A 92 7.56 -9.22 22.12
CA ALA A 92 8.19 -10.20 23.00
C ALA A 92 8.48 -9.66 24.42
N GLU A 93 8.91 -8.40 24.51
CA GLU A 93 9.36 -7.75 25.75
C GLU A 93 8.33 -6.77 26.33
N GLY A 94 7.28 -6.41 25.57
CA GLY A 94 6.24 -5.46 25.98
C GLY A 94 6.65 -3.98 25.89
N ALA A 95 7.95 -3.69 25.83
CA ALA A 95 8.50 -2.35 25.68
C ALA A 95 9.79 -2.39 24.85
N LEU A 96 10.12 -1.26 24.23
CA LEU A 96 11.37 -1.10 23.51
C LEU A 96 12.41 -0.46 24.45
N PRO A 97 13.60 -1.05 24.66
CA PRO A 97 14.61 -0.43 25.50
C PRO A 97 15.20 0.83 24.84
N ASP A 98 15.70 1.74 25.66
CA ASP A 98 16.18 3.06 25.24
C ASP A 98 17.21 3.00 24.10
N LYS A 99 18.09 1.99 24.13
CA LYS A 99 19.09 1.77 23.07
C LYS A 99 18.49 1.56 21.68
N CYS A 100 17.27 1.05 21.58
CA CYS A 100 16.58 0.83 20.32
C CYS A 100 15.69 2.00 19.91
N LEU A 101 15.31 2.86 20.84
CA LEU A 101 14.61 4.12 20.55
C LEU A 101 15.52 5.12 19.84
N SER A 102 16.83 5.11 20.13
CA SER A 102 17.84 5.93 19.45
C SER A 102 18.37 5.32 18.15
N CYS A 103 17.73 4.27 17.62
CA CYS A 103 18.18 3.63 16.38
C CYS A 103 17.72 4.47 15.18
N PRO A 104 18.60 4.82 14.23
CA PRO A 104 18.21 5.52 13.00
C PRO A 104 17.09 4.79 12.24
N ILE A 105 17.11 3.45 12.26
CA ILE A 105 16.07 2.61 11.64
C ILE A 105 14.69 2.85 12.28
N TYR A 106 14.64 3.10 13.60
CA TYR A 106 13.39 3.40 14.31
C TYR A 106 12.98 4.86 14.10
N GLU A 107 13.92 5.80 14.13
CA GLU A 107 13.65 7.23 13.91
C GLU A 107 13.12 7.54 12.50
N GLU A 108 13.58 6.81 11.49
CA GLU A 108 13.10 6.93 10.10
C GLU A 108 11.72 6.28 9.88
N ASN A 109 11.27 5.41 10.79
CA ASN A 109 10.02 4.66 10.64
C ASN A 109 9.25 4.42 11.97
N PRO A 110 8.92 5.47 12.75
CA PRO A 110 8.24 5.30 14.03
C PRO A 110 6.75 4.95 13.90
N SER A 111 6.15 5.12 12.71
CA SER A 111 4.71 5.04 12.48
C SER A 111 4.14 3.61 12.35
N PHE A 112 4.97 2.58 12.44
CA PHE A 112 4.53 1.18 12.57
C PHE A 112 4.64 0.66 14.02
N ALA A 113 4.66 1.58 15.00
CA ALA A 113 4.64 1.29 16.43
C ALA A 113 3.21 1.24 16.98
#